data_AF-A0A800G839-F1
#
_entry.id   AF-A0A800G839-F1
#
_cell.length_a   1.000
_cell.length_b   1.000
_cell.length_c   1.000
_cell.angle_alpha   90.00
_cell.angle_beta   90.00
_cell.angle_gamma   90.00
#
_symmetry.space_group_name_H-M   'P 1'
#
loop_
_entity.id
_entity.type
_entity.pdbx_description
1 polymer ?
#
loop_
_entity_poly.entity_id
_entity_poly.type
_entity_poly.pdbx_seq_one_letter_code
_entity_poly.pdbx_strand_id
1 'polypeptide(L)' 'MLKHFGSLYAGHVDLGDLGLGATALNDRRFPNEHLITIYDRVEKLVKVMDDLGYHSFWAAEHHFQHEGN' A
#
# COMPACT_ATOMS: atom_id res chain seq x y z
N MET A 1 29.38 -5.73 -6.88
CA MET A 1 28.73 -4.91 -5.83
C MET A 1 27.40 -4.42 -6.38
N LEU A 2 26.32 -4.47 -5.59
CA LEU A 2 25.00 -3.99 -5.99
C LEU A 2 25.01 -2.45 -6.10
N LYS A 3 24.41 -1.90 -7.16
CA LYS A 3 24.41 -0.46 -7.46
C LYS A 3 23.05 0.22 -7.32
N HIS A 4 21.97 -0.56 -7.41
CA HIS A 4 20.61 -0.05 -7.42
C HIS A 4 19.75 -0.87 -6.47
N PHE A 5 19.06 -0.17 -5.59
CA PHE A 5 18.10 -0.75 -4.67
C PHE A 5 16.73 -0.20 -5.03
N GLY A 6 15.78 -1.11 -5.26
CA GLY A 6 14.38 -0.77 -5.46
C GLY A 6 13.57 -1.16 -4.23
N SER A 7 12.39 -0.56 -4.09
CA SER A 7 11.38 -0.97 -3.12
C SER A 7 10.11 -1.41 -3.84
N LEU A 8 9.50 -2.48 -3.34
CA LEU A 8 8.16 -2.91 -3.72
C LEU A 8 7.23 -2.63 -2.56
N TYR A 9 6.20 -1.83 -2.81
CA TYR A 9 5.08 -1.65 -1.92
C TYR A 9 3.86 -2.36 -2.48
N ALA A 10 3.50 -3.49 -1.90
CA ALA A 10 2.36 -4.29 -2.34
C ALA A 10 1.00 -3.61 -2.10
N GLY A 11 0.98 -2.50 -1.36
CA GLY A 11 -0.20 -1.65 -1.16
C GLY A 11 -1.25 -2.24 -0.22
N HIS A 12 -1.57 -1.52 0.85
CA HIS A 12 -2.85 -1.69 1.55
C HIS A 12 -3.24 -0.37 2.22
N VAL A 13 -4.53 -0.09 2.25
CA VAL A 13 -5.08 0.97 3.10
C VAL A 13 -4.89 0.60 4.57
N ASP A 14 -4.92 1.59 5.47
CA ASP A 14 -4.94 1.29 6.89
C ASP A 14 -6.19 0.46 7.22
N LEU A 15 -5.95 -0.66 7.90
CA LEU A 15 -7.00 -1.54 8.38
C LEU A 15 -7.40 -1.10 9.79
N GLY A 16 -8.66 -1.36 10.17
CA GLY A 16 -9.16 -1.09 11.50
C GLY A 16 -8.68 -2.13 12.52
N ASP A 17 -9.59 -2.95 13.00
CA ASP A 17 -9.29 -4.10 13.85
C ASP A 17 -8.29 -5.07 13.18
N LEU A 18 -7.31 -5.55 13.92
CA LEU A 18 -6.26 -6.44 13.41
C LEU A 18 -6.04 -7.63 14.35
N GLY A 19 -5.61 -8.75 13.77
CA GLY A 19 -5.24 -9.97 14.51
C GLY A 19 -6.30 -11.07 14.48
N LEU A 20 -6.09 -12.09 15.32
CA LEU A 20 -6.98 -13.25 15.40
C LEU A 20 -8.37 -12.82 15.90
N GLY A 21 -9.41 -13.16 15.15
CA GLY A 21 -10.79 -12.81 15.47
C GLY A 21 -11.23 -11.43 15.00
N ALA A 22 -10.34 -10.65 14.36
CA ALA A 22 -10.72 -9.43 13.65
C ALA A 22 -11.51 -9.75 12.37
N THR A 23 -12.15 -8.73 11.80
CA THR A 23 -12.90 -8.79 10.55
C THR A 23 -12.03 -9.37 9.43
N ALA A 24 -12.51 -10.43 8.75
CA ALA A 24 -11.78 -11.06 7.67
C ALA A 24 -11.58 -10.09 6.50
N LEU A 25 -10.45 -10.17 5.79
CA LEU A 25 -10.10 -9.23 4.71
C LEU A 25 -11.17 -9.14 3.62
N ASN A 26 -11.78 -10.27 3.25
CA ASN A 26 -12.82 -10.33 2.22
C ASN A 26 -14.18 -9.79 2.68
N ASP A 27 -14.38 -9.66 4.00
CA ASP A 27 -15.60 -9.13 4.60
C ASP A 27 -15.51 -7.63 4.88
N ARG A 28 -14.32 -7.04 4.72
CA ARG A 28 -14.12 -5.58 4.86
C ARG A 28 -14.71 -4.84 3.66
N ARG A 29 -15.30 -3.69 3.92
CA ARG A 29 -15.80 -2.74 2.91
C ARG A 29 -15.31 -1.36 3.26
N PHE A 30 -14.71 -0.69 2.28
CA PHE A 30 -14.20 0.66 2.46
C PHE A 30 -14.85 1.60 1.42
N PRO A 31 -15.28 2.80 1.84
CA PRO A 31 -15.74 3.80 0.89
C PRO A 31 -14.54 4.41 0.15
N ASN A 32 -14.78 5.04 -1.00
CA ASN A 32 -13.71 5.63 -1.82
C ASN A 32 -12.84 6.62 -1.03
N GLU A 33 -13.43 7.40 -0.13
CA GLU A 33 -12.72 8.36 0.73
C GLU A 33 -11.64 7.69 1.58
N HIS A 34 -11.85 6.43 1.99
CA HIS A 34 -10.85 5.63 2.70
C HIS A 34 -9.83 5.02 1.73
N LEU A 35 -10.28 4.52 0.57
CA LEU A 35 -9.37 3.90 -0.40
C LEU A 35 -8.29 4.85 -0.91
N ILE A 36 -8.65 6.12 -1.13
CA ILE A 36 -7.72 7.12 -1.66
C ILE A 36 -6.65 7.55 -0.64
N THR A 37 -6.77 7.18 0.65
CA THR A 37 -5.75 7.54 1.66
C THR A 37 -4.40 6.89 1.39
N ILE A 38 -4.36 5.85 0.54
CA ILE A 38 -3.13 5.19 0.11
C ILE A 38 -2.16 6.15 -0.58
N TYR A 39 -2.66 7.16 -1.32
CA TYR A 39 -1.82 8.05 -2.11
C TYR A 39 -0.95 8.97 -1.24
N ASP A 40 -1.49 9.52 -0.17
CA ASP A 40 -0.71 10.31 0.80
C ASP A 40 0.40 9.45 1.44
N ARG A 41 0.11 8.17 1.71
CA ARG A 41 1.10 7.24 2.25
C ARG A 41 2.20 6.91 1.25
N VAL A 42 1.82 6.61 0.01
CA VAL A 42 2.77 6.34 -1.08
C VAL A 42 3.66 7.56 -1.30
N GLU A 43 3.09 8.76 -1.33
CA GLU A 43 3.86 10.01 -1.48
C GLU A 43 4.92 10.17 -0.39
N LYS A 44 4.55 9.95 0.88
CA LYS A 44 5.48 10.01 2.00
C LYS A 44 6.59 8.95 1.88
N LEU A 45 6.23 7.74 1.48
CA LEU A 45 7.18 6.64 1.28
C LEU A 45 8.20 6.98 0.19
N VAL A 46 7.74 7.42 -0.99
CA VAL A 46 8.64 7.70 -2.12
C VAL A 46 9.55 8.89 -1.86
N LYS A 47 9.09 9.91 -1.11
CA LYS A 47 9.95 11.03 -0.68
C LYS A 47 11.11 10.56 0.21
N VAL A 48 10.83 9.67 1.16
CA VAL A 48 11.90 9.08 1.99
C VAL A 48 12.84 8.20 1.14
N MET A 49 12.31 7.50 0.15
CA MET A 49 13.11 6.71 -0.79
C MET A 49 14.06 7.58 -1.63
N ASP A 50 13.59 8.73 -2.10
CA ASP A 50 14.41 9.71 -2.82
C ASP A 50 15.55 10.23 -1.93
N ASP A 51 15.26 10.61 -0.68
CA ASP A 51 16.26 11.06 0.29
C ASP A 51 17.34 10.01 0.58
N LEU A 52 16.98 8.72 0.51
CA LEU A 52 17.86 7.58 0.75
C LEU A 52 18.54 7.06 -0.52
N GLY A 53 18.26 7.63 -1.70
CA GLY A 53 18.87 7.24 -2.97
C GLY A 53 18.40 5.90 -3.52
N TYR A 54 17.16 5.49 -3.24
CA TYR A 54 16.55 4.35 -3.91
C TYR A 54 16.38 4.64 -5.40
N HIS A 55 16.58 3.62 -6.23
CA HIS A 55 16.53 3.76 -7.68
C HIS A 55 15.11 3.65 -8.24
N SER A 56 14.28 2.79 -7.65
CA SER A 56 12.96 2.51 -8.19
C SER A 56 11.95 2.22 -7.09
N PHE A 57 10.73 2.70 -7.32
CA PHE A 57 9.54 2.34 -6.57
C PHE A 57 8.63 1.50 -7.46
N TRP A 58 8.18 0.37 -6.92
CA TRP A 58 7.18 -0.49 -7.53
C TRP A 58 5.96 -0.54 -6.62
N ALA A 59 4.78 -0.31 -7.19
CA ALA A 59 3.50 -0.51 -6.50
C ALA A 59 2.75 -1.67 -7.15
N ALA A 60 2.01 -2.43 -6.35
CA ALA A 60 1.08 -3.43 -6.85
C ALA A 60 -0.36 -2.97 -6.62
N GLU A 61 -1.21 -3.22 -7.61
CA GLU A 61 -2.66 -3.13 -7.48
C GLU A 61 -3.23 -4.53 -7.68
N HIS A 62 -4.18 -4.89 -6.83
CA HIS A 62 -4.79 -6.21 -6.85
C HIS A 62 -6.31 -6.09 -6.91
N HIS A 63 -6.90 -6.72 -7.92
CA HIS A 63 -8.33 -6.75 -8.17
C HIS A 63 -8.97 -7.97 -7.47
N PHE A 64 -8.60 -8.23 -6.22
CA PHE A 64 -9.14 -9.36 -5.44
C PHE A 64 -10.32 -8.96 -4.55
N GLN A 65 -10.50 -7.66 -4.31
CA GLN A 65 -11.56 -7.12 -3.47
C GLN A 65 -12.64 -6.45 -4.34
N HIS A 66 -13.81 -6.25 -3.75
CA HIS A 66 -14.98 -5.72 -4.44
C HIS A 66 -14.73 -4.37 -5.12
N GLU A 67 -13.85 -3.58 -4.53
CA GLU A 67 -13.50 -2.22 -4.90
C GLU A 67 -12.58 -2.15 -6.13
N GLY A 68 -11.95 -3.26 -6.53
CA GLY A 68 -11.03 -3.35 -7.67
C GLY A 68 -11.68 -3.88 -8.95
N ASN A 69 -12.94 -3.52 -9.24
CA ASN A 69 -13.62 -3.92 -10.49
C ASN A 69 -13.63 -2.79 -11.53
#